data_AF-K1SCY3-F1
#
_entry.id   AF-K1SCY3-F1
#
_cell.length_a   1.000
_cell.length_b   1.000
_cell.length_c   1.000
_cell.angle_alpha   90.00
_cell.angle_beta   90.00
_cell.angle_gamma   90.00
#
_symmetry.space_group_name_H-M   'P 1'
#
loop_
_entity.id
_entity.type
_entity.pdbx_description
1 polymer ?
#
loop_
_entity_poly.entity_id
_entity_poly.type
_entity_poly.pdbx_seq_one_letter_code
_entity_poly.pdbx_strand_id
1 'polypeptide(L)'
;EEVRQAGGLFILGTERHESRRIDNQLRGRAGRQGDPGESRFFISLEDDLMRKFGGERVQTVMQTLGIEDDVPIENAFLTKTIESSQRKVEGRNFSIRKNVLDFDDVMSQQRMTIYSQRAKVLDGEDVSDYVKNMIKETIEENVKTYCSDDYPENWNLIGLREHFCKYAYKGR
;
A
#
# COMPACT_ATOMS: atom_id res chain seq x y z
N GLU A 1 -21.76 -26.48 31.18
CA GLU A 1 -20.95 -26.84 32.37
C GLU A 1 -19.88 -27.87 32.05
N GLU A 2 -20.19 -28.96 31.33
CA GLU A 2 -19.22 -30.00 30.95
C GLU A 2 -17.94 -29.47 30.26
N VAL A 3 -18.09 -28.59 29.27
CA VAL A 3 -16.94 -27.96 28.57
C VAL A 3 -16.10 -27.10 29.53
N ARG A 4 -16.74 -26.44 30.50
CA ARG A 4 -16.08 -25.60 31.50
C ARG A 4 -15.26 -26.45 32.47
N GLN A 5 -15.80 -27.61 32.86
CA GLN A 5 -15.11 -28.61 33.68
C GLN A 5 -13.95 -29.29 32.93
N ALA A 6 -14.06 -29.43 31.60
CA ALA A 6 -12.98 -29.93 30.74
C ALA A 6 -11.85 -28.92 30.48
N GLY A 7 -11.90 -27.72 31.07
CA GLY A 7 -10.88 -26.67 30.90
C GLY A 7 -11.21 -25.62 29.83
N GLY A 8 -12.38 -25.72 29.19
CA GLY A 8 -12.85 -24.77 28.19
C GLY A 8 -12.27 -24.98 26.81
N LEU A 9 -12.32 -23.94 25.96
CA LEU A 9 -11.81 -24.01 24.60
C LEU A 9 -10.29 -23.99 24.59
N PHE A 10 -9.67 -25.01 24.00
CA PHE A 10 -8.23 -25.06 23.73
C PHE A 10 -7.95 -24.61 22.29
N ILE A 11 -7.13 -23.58 22.14
CA ILE A 11 -6.69 -23.06 20.85
C ILE A 11 -5.28 -23.54 20.56
N LEU A 12 -5.13 -24.32 19.50
CA LEU A 12 -3.85 -24.78 19.00
C LEU A 12 -3.49 -23.99 17.73
N GLY A 13 -2.44 -23.18 17.82
CA GLY A 13 -1.82 -22.57 16.65
C GLY A 13 -0.73 -23.49 16.11
N THR A 14 -0.80 -23.82 14.83
CA THR A 14 0.16 -24.71 14.16
C THR A 14 1.36 -23.98 13.57
N GLU A 15 1.24 -22.66 13.40
CA GLU A 15 2.27 -21.78 12.86
C GLU A 15 2.07 -20.36 13.42
N ARG A 16 3.03 -19.48 13.14
CA ARG A 16 2.90 -18.04 13.38
C ARG A 16 2.46 -17.32 12.13
N HIS A 17 1.45 -16.46 12.25
CA HIS A 17 1.11 -15.56 11.16
C HIS A 17 2.20 -14.48 11.01
N GLU A 18 2.29 -13.91 9.82
CA GLU A 18 3.09 -12.71 9.52
C GLU A 18 2.79 -11.49 10.42
N SER A 19 1.65 -11.50 11.13
CA SER A 19 1.24 -10.39 12.00
C SER A 19 0.81 -10.91 13.36
N ARG A 20 1.35 -10.29 14.41
CA ARG A 20 1.03 -10.60 15.81
C ARG A 20 -0.44 -10.36 16.13
N ARG A 21 -1.07 -9.42 15.41
CA ARG A 21 -2.50 -9.10 15.55
C ARG A 21 -3.37 -10.31 15.23
N ILE A 22 -3.06 -11.05 14.17
CA ILE A 22 -3.86 -12.21 13.75
C ILE A 22 -3.66 -13.39 14.72
N ASP A 23 -2.44 -13.60 15.20
CA ASP A 23 -2.17 -14.57 16.27
C ASP A 23 -3.00 -14.25 17.53
N ASN A 24 -3.07 -12.97 17.92
CA ASN A 24 -3.88 -12.54 19.07
C ASN A 24 -5.37 -12.70 18.83
N GLN A 25 -5.85 -12.52 17.60
CA GLN A 25 -7.24 -12.80 17.25
C GLN A 25 -7.58 -14.28 17.40
N LEU A 26 -6.64 -15.18 17.07
CA LEU A 26 -6.81 -16.62 17.29
C LEU A 26 -6.81 -16.95 18.78
N ARG A 27 -5.86 -16.42 19.56
CA ARG A 27 -5.83 -16.57 21.03
C ARG A 27 -7.14 -16.13 21.69
N GLY A 28 -7.64 -14.96 21.28
CA GLY A 28 -8.87 -14.37 21.84
C GLY A 28 -10.16 -15.11 21.50
N ARG A 29 -10.11 -16.23 20.77
CA ARG A 29 -11.26 -17.12 20.60
C ARG A 29 -11.56 -17.93 21.87
N ALA A 30 -10.54 -18.24 22.66
CA ALA A 30 -10.69 -18.84 23.99
C ALA A 30 -10.93 -17.78 25.07
N GLY A 31 -11.46 -18.21 26.22
CA GLY A 31 -11.54 -17.38 27.42
C GLY A 31 -12.52 -16.21 27.35
N ARG A 32 -13.61 -16.32 26.58
CA ARG A 32 -14.61 -15.26 26.45
C ARG A 32 -15.38 -15.09 27.76
N GLN A 33 -15.67 -13.85 28.14
CA GLN A 33 -16.48 -13.53 29.34
C GLN A 33 -15.97 -14.17 30.65
N GLY A 34 -14.66 -14.44 30.74
CA GLY A 34 -14.07 -15.09 31.91
C GLY A 34 -14.21 -16.62 31.94
N ASP A 35 -14.68 -17.23 30.85
CA ASP A 35 -14.65 -18.68 30.71
C ASP A 35 -13.21 -19.22 30.80
N PRO A 36 -12.99 -20.44 31.30
CA PRO A 36 -11.73 -21.14 31.16
C PRO A 36 -11.37 -21.34 29.67
N GLY A 37 -10.09 -21.34 29.38
CA GLY A 37 -9.57 -21.64 28.05
C GLY A 37 -8.06 -21.45 28.01
N GLU A 38 -7.40 -22.17 27.11
CA GLU A 38 -5.95 -22.09 26.94
C GLU A 38 -5.64 -21.93 25.45
N SER A 39 -4.52 -21.27 25.16
CA SER A 39 -4.01 -21.16 23.80
C SER A 39 -2.53 -21.49 23.77
N ARG A 40 -2.11 -22.36 22.86
CA ARG A 40 -0.72 -22.74 22.66
C ARG A 40 -0.36 -22.72 21.19
N PHE A 41 0.83 -22.25 20.87
CA PHE A 41 1.34 -22.24 19.50
C PHE A 41 2.53 -23.18 19.42
N PHE A 42 2.48 -24.09 18.47
CA PHE A 42 3.59 -24.92 18.04
C PHE A 42 4.12 -24.32 16.74
N ILE A 43 5.43 -24.29 16.58
CA ILE A 43 6.12 -23.59 15.49
C ILE A 43 7.33 -24.43 15.14
N SER A 44 7.57 -24.63 13.86
CA SER A 44 8.82 -25.23 13.37
C SER A 44 9.79 -24.16 12.89
N LEU A 45 11.08 -24.45 13.01
CA LEU A 45 12.12 -23.61 12.42
C LEU A 45 12.09 -23.63 10.89
N GLU A 46 11.42 -24.62 10.30
CA GLU A 46 11.23 -24.76 8.86
C GLU A 46 10.00 -24.01 8.32
N ASP A 47 9.17 -23.43 9.20
CA ASP A 47 7.95 -22.71 8.82
C ASP A 47 8.24 -21.53 7.90
N ASP A 48 7.26 -21.16 7.08
CA ASP A 48 7.39 -20.12 6.07
C ASP A 48 7.86 -18.77 6.62
N LEU A 49 7.40 -18.39 7.82
CA LEU A 49 7.83 -17.17 8.50
C LEU A 49 9.33 -17.22 8.83
N MET A 50 9.80 -18.35 9.34
CA MET A 50 11.19 -18.56 9.74
C MET A 50 12.10 -18.73 8.52
N ARG A 51 11.62 -19.41 7.47
CA ARG A 51 12.33 -19.55 6.20
C ARG A 51 12.54 -18.20 5.50
N LYS A 52 11.51 -17.35 5.46
CA LYS A 52 11.55 -16.06 4.76
C LYS A 52 12.25 -14.96 5.57
N PHE A 53 12.20 -15.02 6.91
CA PHE A 53 12.62 -13.89 7.76
C PHE A 53 13.47 -14.27 8.98
N GLY A 54 13.68 -15.56 9.25
CA GLY A 54 14.57 -16.06 10.30
C GLY A 54 16.04 -16.11 9.87
N GLY A 55 16.31 -16.24 8.57
CA GLY A 55 17.63 -16.09 7.96
C GLY A 55 18.71 -17.01 8.54
N GLU A 56 19.96 -16.52 8.60
CA GLU A 56 21.12 -17.24 9.15
C GLU A 56 20.94 -17.61 10.63
N ARG A 57 20.26 -16.78 11.42
CA ARG A 57 20.15 -16.99 12.87
C ARG A 57 19.44 -18.29 13.23
N VAL A 58 18.45 -18.68 12.43
CA VAL A 58 17.73 -19.95 12.63
C VAL A 58 18.62 -21.13 12.26
N GLN A 59 19.36 -21.03 11.15
CA GLN A 59 20.28 -22.08 10.72
C GLN A 59 21.44 -22.28 11.70
N THR A 60 22.01 -21.20 12.23
CA THR A 60 23.06 -21.27 13.24
C THR A 60 22.56 -21.93 14.52
N VAL A 61 21.33 -21.63 14.96
CA VAL A 61 20.71 -22.29 16.10
C VAL A 61 20.49 -23.79 15.83
N MET A 62 19.98 -24.18 14.66
CA MET A 62 19.82 -25.61 14.32
C MET A 62 21.18 -26.35 14.33
N GLN A 63 22.23 -25.74 13.78
CA GLN A 63 23.57 -26.35 13.71
C GLN A 63 24.28 -26.42 15.08
N THR A 64 24.11 -25.41 15.93
CA THR A 64 24.86 -25.31 17.20
C THR A 64 24.28 -26.21 18.28
N LEU A 65 22.96 -26.40 18.25
CA LEU A 65 22.22 -26.86 19.41
C LEU A 65 21.96 -28.39 19.35
N GLY A 66 22.35 -29.06 18.26
CA GLY A 66 22.41 -30.53 18.15
C GLY A 66 21.14 -31.22 18.65
N ILE A 67 19.99 -30.61 18.36
CA ILE A 67 18.73 -30.90 19.02
C ILE A 67 18.14 -32.15 18.36
N GLU A 68 17.79 -33.16 19.15
CA GLU A 68 16.97 -34.27 18.67
C GLU A 68 15.61 -33.74 18.21
N ASP A 69 15.15 -34.17 17.04
CA ASP A 69 14.00 -33.59 16.32
C ASP A 69 12.70 -33.53 17.16
N ASP A 70 12.58 -34.38 18.19
CA ASP A 70 11.38 -34.54 19.01
C ASP A 70 11.41 -33.75 20.34
N VAL A 71 12.48 -32.98 20.62
CA VAL A 71 12.59 -32.22 21.89
C VAL A 71 12.05 -30.80 21.74
N PRO A 72 11.00 -30.40 22.50
CA PRO A 72 10.49 -29.04 22.47
C PRO A 72 11.55 -28.03 22.92
N ILE A 73 11.80 -27.03 22.09
CA ILE A 73 12.78 -25.99 22.36
C ILE A 73 12.09 -24.78 22.98
N GLU A 74 12.20 -24.63 24.29
CA GLU A 74 11.77 -23.41 24.99
C GLU A 74 12.97 -22.49 25.22
N ASN A 75 13.25 -21.62 24.25
CA ASN A 75 14.32 -20.62 24.37
C ASN A 75 13.79 -19.21 24.15
N ALA A 76 13.96 -18.34 25.16
CA ALA A 76 13.55 -16.94 25.11
C ALA A 76 14.18 -16.16 23.93
N PHE A 77 15.37 -16.55 23.48
CA PHE A 77 16.03 -15.97 22.30
C PHE A 77 15.29 -16.28 21.00
N LEU A 78 14.81 -17.51 20.83
CA LEU A 78 14.02 -17.93 19.66
C LEU A 78 12.70 -17.17 19.62
N THR A 79 12.01 -17.04 20.76
CA THR A 79 10.79 -16.23 20.87
C THR A 79 11.01 -14.78 20.43
N LYS A 80 12.10 -14.14 20.89
CA LYS A 80 12.46 -12.78 20.46
C LYS A 80 12.76 -12.69 18.97
N THR A 81 13.40 -13.71 18.40
CA THR A 81 13.70 -13.78 16.96
C THR A 81 12.41 -13.83 16.14
N ILE A 82 11.45 -14.69 16.54
CA ILE A 82 10.14 -14.80 15.90
C ILE A 82 9.39 -13.46 15.97
N GLU A 83 9.35 -12.81 17.14
CA GLU A 83 8.73 -11.49 17.28
C GLU A 83 9.39 -10.43 16.38
N SER A 84 10.71 -10.46 16.26
CA SER A 84 11.46 -9.53 15.39
C SER A 84 11.12 -9.76 13.91
N SER A 85 11.02 -11.02 13.48
CA SER A 85 10.60 -11.38 12.13
C SER A 85 9.19 -10.89 11.83
N GLN A 86 8.22 -11.10 12.73
CA GLN A 86 6.86 -10.57 12.59
C GLN A 86 6.84 -9.04 12.45
N ARG A 87 7.58 -8.31 13.30
CA ARG A 87 7.69 -6.84 13.20
C ARG A 87 8.27 -6.39 11.85
N LYS A 88 9.25 -7.13 11.31
CA LYS A 88 9.85 -6.82 10.00
C LYS A 88 8.83 -6.99 8.87
N VAL A 89 8.00 -8.04 8.92
CA VAL A 89 6.94 -8.25 7.93
C VAL A 89 5.84 -7.19 8.04
N GLU A 90 5.43 -6.86 9.27
CA GLU A 90 4.46 -5.78 9.51
C GLU A 90 4.99 -4.43 9.00
N GLY A 91 6.26 -4.11 9.25
CA GLY A 91 6.92 -2.92 8.72
C GLY A 91 6.97 -2.89 7.19
N ARG A 92 7.29 -4.01 6.55
CA ARG A 92 7.25 -4.13 5.07
C ARG A 92 5.84 -3.89 4.53
N ASN A 93 4.83 -4.53 5.12
CA ASN A 93 3.44 -4.37 4.72
C ASN A 93 2.94 -2.93 4.94
N PHE A 94 3.38 -2.28 6.01
CA PHE A 94 3.12 -0.87 6.25
C PHE A 94 3.73 0.01 5.15
N SER A 95 5.01 -0.19 4.81
CA SER A 95 5.67 0.58 3.74
C SER A 95 5.01 0.37 2.38
N ILE A 96 4.59 -0.85 2.04
CA ILE A 96 3.85 -1.12 0.80
C ILE A 96 2.54 -0.32 0.78
N ARG A 97 1.76 -0.38 1.86
CA ARG A 97 0.51 0.38 1.97
C ARG A 97 0.73 1.88 1.89
N LYS A 98 1.78 2.38 2.54
CA LYS A 98 2.15 3.79 2.47
C LYS A 98 2.47 4.20 1.03
N ASN A 99 3.31 3.43 0.33
CA ASN A 99 3.64 3.73 -1.07
C ASN A 99 2.38 3.73 -1.95
N VAL A 100 1.49 2.75 -1.79
CA VAL A 100 0.22 2.71 -2.54
C VAL A 100 -0.65 3.94 -2.25
N LEU A 101 -0.72 4.38 -0.99
CA LEU A 101 -1.42 5.59 -0.59
C LEU A 101 -0.78 6.84 -1.21
N ASP A 102 0.55 6.96 -1.13
CA ASP A 102 1.29 8.11 -1.69
C ASP A 102 1.04 8.24 -3.21
N PHE A 103 0.97 7.12 -3.95
CA PHE A 103 0.59 7.13 -5.37
C PHE A 103 -0.89 7.49 -5.59
N ASP A 104 -1.79 7.01 -4.74
CA ASP A 104 -3.21 7.34 -4.85
C ASP A 104 -3.46 8.82 -4.51
N ASP A 105 -2.73 9.43 -3.58
CA ASP A 105 -2.89 10.83 -3.20
C ASP A 105 -2.70 11.77 -4.40
N VAL A 106 -1.69 11.52 -5.25
CA VAL A 106 -1.48 12.29 -6.49
C VAL A 106 -2.66 12.14 -7.44
N MET A 107 -3.12 10.91 -7.66
CA MET A 107 -4.28 10.65 -8.54
C MET A 107 -5.57 11.21 -7.96
N SER A 108 -5.71 11.21 -6.63
CA SER A 108 -6.85 11.74 -5.90
C SER A 108 -6.96 13.25 -6.07
N GLN A 109 -5.85 13.98 -5.99
CA GLN A 109 -5.81 15.42 -6.27
C GLN A 109 -6.27 15.73 -7.71
N GLN A 110 -5.78 14.97 -8.70
CA GLN A 110 -6.22 15.12 -10.07
C GLN A 110 -7.72 14.81 -10.23
N ARG A 111 -8.21 13.72 -9.63
CA ARG A 111 -9.62 13.34 -9.64
C ARG A 111 -10.49 14.44 -9.02
N MET A 112 -10.10 15.00 -7.89
CA MET A 112 -10.85 16.08 -7.23
C MET A 112 -10.99 17.30 -8.14
N THR A 113 -9.91 17.72 -8.80
CA THR A 113 -9.94 18.83 -9.76
C THR A 113 -10.89 18.53 -10.93
N ILE A 114 -10.74 17.37 -11.57
CA ILE A 114 -11.60 16.99 -12.70
C ILE A 114 -13.07 16.85 -12.28
N TYR A 115 -13.34 16.22 -11.14
CA TYR A 115 -14.70 16.07 -10.63
C TYR A 115 -15.32 17.42 -10.27
N SER A 116 -14.55 18.34 -9.70
CA SER A 116 -15.04 19.69 -9.43
C SER A 116 -15.41 20.44 -10.72
N GLN A 117 -14.59 20.33 -11.78
CA GLN A 117 -14.88 20.95 -13.07
C GLN A 117 -16.10 20.30 -13.74
N ARG A 118 -16.20 18.97 -13.69
CA ARG A 118 -17.35 18.24 -14.22
C ARG A 118 -18.65 18.61 -13.50
N ALA A 119 -18.61 18.76 -12.17
CA ALA A 119 -19.77 19.18 -11.39
C ALA A 119 -20.27 20.55 -11.87
N LYS A 120 -19.40 21.56 -11.99
CA LYS A 120 -19.76 22.89 -12.50
C LYS A 120 -20.49 22.86 -13.85
N VAL A 121 -20.03 22.02 -14.77
CA VAL A 121 -20.66 21.86 -16.10
C VAL A 121 -22.01 21.15 -15.99
N LEU A 122 -22.10 20.09 -15.19
CA LEU A 122 -23.33 19.30 -15.03
C LEU A 122 -24.41 20.03 -14.26
N ASP A 123 -24.02 20.86 -13.28
CA ASP A 123 -24.91 21.67 -12.46
C ASP A 123 -25.39 22.94 -13.19
N GLY A 124 -24.90 23.17 -14.41
CA GLY A 124 -25.34 24.26 -15.28
C GLY A 124 -24.78 25.63 -14.90
N GLU A 125 -23.65 25.68 -14.19
CA GLU A 125 -22.95 26.93 -13.91
C GLU A 125 -22.43 27.57 -15.21
N ASP A 126 -22.35 28.90 -15.25
CA ASP A 126 -21.75 29.60 -16.38
C ASP A 126 -20.22 29.39 -16.40
N VAL A 127 -19.77 28.53 -17.30
CA VAL A 127 -18.34 28.23 -17.52
C VAL A 127 -17.72 29.06 -18.65
N SER A 128 -18.43 30.06 -19.19
CA SER A 128 -17.98 30.85 -20.35
C SER A 128 -16.63 31.53 -20.12
N ASP A 129 -16.41 32.11 -18.94
CA ASP A 129 -15.15 32.77 -18.61
C ASP A 129 -14.01 31.76 -18.43
N TYR A 130 -14.31 30.57 -17.91
CA TYR A 130 -13.35 29.47 -17.83
C TYR A 130 -12.89 29.04 -19.22
N VAL A 131 -13.82 28.90 -20.17
CA VAL A 131 -13.51 28.56 -21.57
C VAL A 131 -12.70 29.66 -22.27
N LYS A 132 -13.08 30.94 -22.09
CA LYS A 132 -12.32 32.07 -22.66
C LYS A 132 -10.89 32.12 -22.12
N ASN A 133 -10.70 31.84 -20.84
CA ASN A 133 -9.37 31.78 -20.24
C ASN A 133 -8.54 30.63 -20.82
N MET A 134 -9.10 29.42 -20.96
CA MET A 134 -8.40 28.30 -21.60
C MET A 134 -8.00 28.62 -23.06
N ILE A 135 -8.88 29.29 -23.82
CA ILE A 135 -8.57 29.75 -25.18
C ILE A 135 -7.40 30.73 -25.16
N LYS A 136 -7.44 31.73 -24.28
CA LYS A 136 -6.38 32.74 -24.14
C LYS A 136 -5.04 32.10 -23.78
N GLU A 137 -5.01 31.22 -22.78
CA GLU A 137 -3.80 30.49 -22.35
C GLU A 137 -3.23 29.67 -23.50
N THR A 138 -4.08 28.93 -24.22
CA THR A 138 -3.66 28.16 -25.40
C THR A 138 -3.02 29.04 -26.47
N ILE A 139 -3.60 30.23 -26.74
CA ILE A 139 -3.04 31.18 -27.70
C ILE A 139 -1.67 31.69 -27.22
N GLU A 140 -1.57 32.11 -25.95
CA GLU A 140 -0.34 32.63 -25.37
C GLU A 140 0.80 31.60 -25.38
N GLU A 141 0.53 30.35 -25.03
CA GLU A 141 1.51 29.26 -25.05
C GLU A 141 2.01 28.97 -26.47
N ASN A 142 1.10 28.94 -27.46
CA ASN A 142 1.47 28.72 -28.84
C ASN A 142 2.25 29.89 -29.42
N VAL A 143 1.84 31.14 -29.15
CA VAL A 143 2.61 32.32 -29.56
C VAL A 143 4.00 32.27 -28.94
N LYS A 144 4.14 31.97 -27.65
CA LYS A 144 5.46 31.80 -27.00
C LYS A 144 6.31 30.73 -27.66
N THR A 145 5.69 29.64 -28.13
CA THR A 145 6.40 28.52 -28.74
C THR A 145 6.89 28.83 -30.16
N TYR A 146 6.06 29.50 -30.98
CA TYR A 146 6.37 29.78 -32.39
C TYR A 146 7.03 31.15 -32.63
N CYS A 147 6.92 32.07 -31.68
CA CYS A 147 7.44 33.44 -31.70
C CYS A 147 8.43 33.68 -30.55
N SER A 148 9.25 32.68 -30.20
CA SER A 148 10.19 32.73 -29.07
C SER A 148 11.46 33.56 -29.32
N ASP A 149 11.72 33.96 -30.57
CA ASP A 149 12.94 34.68 -30.97
C ASP A 149 12.79 36.19 -30.71
N ASP A 150 13.88 36.86 -30.32
CA ASP A 150 13.90 38.30 -30.07
C ASP A 150 13.70 39.12 -31.36
N TYR A 151 14.03 38.54 -32.52
CA TYR A 151 13.84 39.15 -33.83
C TYR A 151 12.55 38.62 -34.48
N PRO A 152 11.57 39.50 -34.78
CA PRO A 152 10.30 39.09 -35.40
C PRO A 152 10.45 38.38 -36.75
N GLU A 153 11.56 38.60 -37.45
CA GLU A 153 11.87 37.98 -38.75
C GLU A 153 12.11 36.47 -38.63
N ASN A 154 12.55 36.00 -37.46
CA ASN A 154 12.82 34.60 -37.18
C ASN A 154 11.58 33.85 -36.66
N TRP A 155 10.45 34.51 -36.50
CA TRP A 155 9.24 33.89 -36.00
C TRP A 155 8.66 32.90 -37.01
N ASN A 156 8.29 31.72 -36.52
CA ASN A 156 7.67 30.69 -37.34
C ASN A 156 6.15 30.92 -37.47
N LEU A 157 5.78 32.03 -38.11
CA LEU A 157 4.37 32.40 -38.33
C LEU A 157 3.63 31.39 -39.23
N ILE A 158 4.35 30.76 -40.16
CA ILE A 158 3.80 29.72 -41.03
C ILE A 158 3.40 28.50 -40.19
N GLY A 159 4.29 28.04 -39.30
CA GLY A 159 4.03 26.94 -38.38
C GLY A 159 2.91 27.24 -37.39
N LEU A 160 2.85 28.45 -36.84
CA LEU A 160 1.77 28.89 -35.95
C LEU A 160 0.41 28.85 -36.66
N ARG A 161 0.34 29.36 -37.90
CA ARG A 161 -0.88 29.33 -38.72
C ARG A 161 -1.31 27.89 -39.00
N GLU A 162 -0.38 27.04 -39.44
CA GLU A 162 -0.69 25.63 -39.70
C GLU A 162 -1.18 24.89 -38.46
N HIS A 163 -0.62 25.20 -37.29
CA HIS A 163 -1.06 24.64 -36.00
C HIS A 163 -2.53 24.98 -35.71
N PHE A 164 -2.92 26.26 -35.78
CA PHE A 164 -4.30 26.67 -35.53
C PHE A 164 -5.30 26.24 -36.62
N CYS A 165 -4.89 26.22 -37.89
CA CYS A 165 -5.73 25.72 -38.98
C CYS A 165 -6.13 24.26 -38.75
N LYS A 166 -5.25 23.41 -38.21
CA LYS A 166 -5.60 22.01 -37.90
C LYS A 166 -6.74 21.89 -36.88
N TYR A 167 -6.85 22.79 -35.90
CA TYR A 167 -7.98 22.79 -34.95
C TYR A 167 -9.30 23.18 -35.62
N ALA A 168 -9.27 24.16 -36.54
CA ALA A 168 -10.46 24.61 -37.25
C ALA A 168 -11.04 23.56 -38.22
N TYR A 169 -10.18 22.72 -38.82
CA TYR A 169 -10.61 21.67 -39.76
C TYR A 169 -10.99 20.34 -39.10
N LYS A 170 -10.45 20.02 -37.92
CA LYS A 170 -10.85 18.81 -37.16
C LYS A 170 -12.19 18.94 -36.43
N GLY A 171 -12.74 20.16 -36.35
CA GLY A 171 -14.04 20.44 -35.75
C GLY A 171 -15.23 20.41 -36.74
N ARG A 172 -15.00 20.02 -37.99
CA ARG A 172 -16.06 19.73 -38.98
C ARG A 172 -16.11 18.24 -39.29
#